data_AF-A0ABD1N7S1-F1
#
_entry.id   AF-A0ABD1N7S1-F1
#
_cell.length_a   1.000
_cell.length_b   1.000
_cell.length_c   1.000
_cell.angle_alpha   90.00
_cell.angle_beta   90.00
_cell.angle_gamma   90.00
#
_symmetry.space_group_name_H-M   'P 1'
#
loop_
_entity.id
_entity.type
_entity.pdbx_description
1 polymer ?
#
loop_
_entity_poly.entity_id
_entity_poly.type
_entity_poly.pdbx_seq_one_letter_code
_entity_poly.pdbx_strand_id
1 'polypeptide(L)' 'MKTVLVINLEVKDNHDEASVGARHTLDLCQQIEAAKSWEESVDDIIAGFEKQHRRKLMFSVSY' A
#
# COMPACT_ATOMS: atom_id res chain seq x y z
N MET A 1 10.51 12.37 17.25
CA MET A 1 10.63 11.02 16.65
C MET A 1 10.01 11.07 15.27
N LYS A 2 10.59 10.39 14.27
CA LYS A 2 10.00 10.31 12.93
C LYS A 2 9.04 9.12 12.90
N THR A 3 7.86 9.30 12.32
CA THR A 3 6.89 8.22 12.12
C THR A 3 7.23 7.39 10.90
N VAL A 4 6.84 6.12 10.91
CA VAL A 4 6.97 5.19 9.79
C VAL A 4 5.63 4.52 9.54
N LEU A 5 5.16 4.57 8.29
CA LEU A 5 4.01 3.81 7.82
C LEU A 5 4.46 2.40 7.41
N VAL A 6 3.85 1.37 8.01
CA VAL A 6 4.08 -0.04 7.68
C VAL A 6 2.81 -0.58 7.04
N ILE A 7 2.91 -1.13 5.83
CA ILE A 7 1.78 -1.70 5.09
C ILE A 7 2.09 -3.15 4.73
N ASN A 8 1.16 -4.05 5.02
CA ASN A 8 1.21 -5.45 4.62
C ASN A 8 0.28 -5.70 3.43
N LEU A 9 0.87 -6.13 2.30
CA LEU A 9 0.18 -6.68 1.15
C LEU A 9 0.47 -8.18 1.08
N GLU A 10 -0.55 -9.01 1.28
CA GLU A 10 -0.38 -10.46 1.22
C GLU A 10 -0.18 -10.92 -0.22
N VAL A 11 0.99 -11.50 -0.52
CA VAL A 11 1.36 -12.04 -1.85
C VAL A 11 1.71 -13.52 -1.69
N LYS A 12 1.17 -14.39 -2.54
CA LYS A 12 1.53 -15.82 -2.51
C LYS A 12 2.95 -16.00 -2.99
N ASP A 13 3.67 -16.93 -2.38
CA ASP A 13 5.06 -17.24 -2.74
C ASP A 13 5.14 -18.08 -4.03
N ASN A 14 4.90 -17.42 -5.16
CA ASN A 14 5.14 -17.95 -6.49
C ASN A 14 5.44 -16.80 -7.47
N HIS A 15 6.06 -17.13 -8.61
CA HIS A 15 6.52 -16.14 -9.58
C HIS A 15 5.39 -15.25 -10.15
N ASP A 16 4.23 -15.83 -10.41
CA ASP A 16 3.11 -15.13 -11.03
C ASP A 16 2.52 -14.08 -10.06
N GLU A 17 2.26 -14.48 -8.81
CA GLU A 17 1.75 -13.60 -7.77
C GLU A 17 2.80 -12.57 -7.33
N ALA A 18 4.09 -12.92 -7.31
CA ALA A 18 5.16 -11.95 -7.05
C ALA A 18 5.19 -10.83 -8.10
N SER A 19 5.04 -11.16 -9.39
CA SER A 19 4.99 -10.19 -10.49
C SER A 19 3.77 -9.27 -10.41
N VAL A 20 2.60 -9.83 -10.07
CA VAL A 20 1.37 -9.05 -9.84
C VAL A 20 1.52 -8.17 -8.60
N GLY A 21 1.97 -8.74 -7.47
CA GLY A 21 2.21 -8.05 -6.20
C GLY A 21 3.20 -6.89 -6.33
N ALA A 22 4.28 -7.07 -7.09
CA ALA A 22 5.26 -6.01 -7.34
C ALA A 22 4.63 -4.82 -8.10
N ARG A 23 3.85 -5.09 -9.15
CA ARG A 23 3.15 -4.02 -9.91
C ARG A 23 2.14 -3.28 -9.05
N HIS A 24 1.37 -4.00 -8.24
CA HIS A 24 0.41 -3.37 -7.33
C HIS A 24 1.13 -2.53 -6.26
N THR A 25 2.24 -3.04 -5.71
CA THR A 25 3.05 -2.30 -4.73
C THR A 25 3.60 -1.01 -5.32
N LEU A 26 4.07 -1.04 -6.56
CA LEU A 26 4.54 0.16 -7.26
C LEU A 26 3.43 1.21 -7.41
N ASP A 27 2.23 0.79 -7.84
CA ASP A 27 1.06 1.67 -7.95
C ASP A 27 0.71 2.31 -6.59
N LEU A 28 0.70 1.52 -5.51
CA LEU A 28 0.48 2.05 -4.16
C LEU A 28 1.54 3.06 -3.75
N CYS A 29 2.82 2.78 -4.01
CA CYS A 29 3.92 3.71 -3.72
C CYS A 29 3.76 5.03 -4.48
N GLN A 30 3.36 4.98 -5.75
CA GLN A 30 3.12 6.18 -6.57
C GLN A 30 1.95 7.01 -6.05
N GLN A 31 0.87 6.37 -5.58
CA GLN A 31 -0.26 7.07 -4.96
C GLN A 31 0.14 7.76 -3.65
N ILE A 32 0.95 7.10 -2.81
CA ILE A 32 1.48 7.68 -1.57
C ILE A 32 2.43 8.85 -1.88
N GLU A 33 3.31 8.71 -2.87
CA GLU A 33 4.27 9.75 -3.27
C GLU A 33 3.58 10.98 -3.88
N ALA A 34 2.48 10.78 -4.62
CA ALA A 34 1.68 11.86 -5.18
C ALA A 34 0.86 12.63 -4.12
N ALA A 35 0.64 12.04 -2.93
CA ALA A 35 -0.08 12.68 -1.86
C ALA A 35 0.74 13.79 -1.21
N LYS A 36 0.12 14.95 -0.97
CA LYS A 36 0.78 16.08 -0.29
C LYS A 36 1.12 15.76 1.16
N SER A 37 0.28 14.97 1.81
CA SER A 37 0.41 14.50 3.19
C SER A 37 -0.12 13.07 3.24
N TRP A 38 0.77 12.09 3.37
CA TRP A 38 0.34 10.69 3.45
C TRP A 38 -0.42 10.45 4.75
N GLU A 39 -0.06 11.15 5.83
CA GLU A 39 -0.71 11.04 7.14
C GLU A 39 -2.20 11.40 7.08
N GLU A 40 -2.57 12.39 6.27
CA GLU A 40 -3.95 12.83 6.08
C GLU A 40 -4.70 12.00 5.02
N SER A 41 -3.96 11.33 4.12
CA SER A 41 -4.53 10.68 2.93
C SER A 41 -4.49 9.15 2.98
N VAL A 42 -3.83 8.55 3.97
CA VAL A 42 -3.57 7.10 4.01
C VAL A 42 -4.85 6.27 3.97
N ASP A 43 -5.89 6.65 4.70
CA ASP A 43 -7.16 5.90 4.72
C ASP A 43 -7.83 5.88 3.34
N ASP A 44 -7.86 7.02 2.65
CA ASP A 44 -8.44 7.15 1.31
C ASP A 44 -7.61 6.41 0.25
N ILE A 45 -6.28 6.50 0.34
CA ILE A 45 -5.36 5.78 -0.55
C ILE A 45 -5.54 4.27 -0.39
N ILE A 46 -5.57 3.78 0.86
CA ILE A 46 -5.78 2.36 1.15
C ILE A 46 -7.14 1.91 0.63
N ALA A 47 -8.23 2.63 0.94
CA ALA A 47 -9.57 2.28 0.47
C ALA A 47 -9.68 2.27 -1.07
N GLY A 48 -9.04 3.23 -1.74
CA GLY A 48 -8.95 3.30 -3.20
C GLY A 48 -8.20 2.10 -3.78
N PHE A 49 -7.04 1.79 -3.23
CA PHE A 49 -6.23 0.64 -3.62
C PHE A 49 -6.99 -0.68 -3.44
N GLU A 50 -7.62 -0.89 -2.27
CA GLU A 50 -8.35 -2.12 -1.97
C GLU A 50 -9.51 -2.33 -2.95
N LYS A 51 -10.24 -1.24 -3.28
CA LYS A 51 -11.33 -1.26 -4.26
C LYS A 51 -10.83 -1.58 -5.66
N GLN A 52 -9.73 -0.96 -6.09
CA GLN A 52 -9.17 -1.11 -7.43
C GLN A 52 -8.64 -2.54 -7.65
N HIS A 53 -7.87 -3.05 -6.70
CA HIS A 53 -7.14 -4.32 -6.84
C HIS A 53 -7.85 -5.52 -6.23
N ARG A 54 -8.97 -5.30 -5.51
CA ARG A 54 -9.73 -6.33 -4.78
C ARG A 54 -8.86 -7.11 -3.79
N ARG A 55 -7.95 -6.43 -3.11
CA ARG A 55 -7.05 -6.99 -2.09
C ARG A 55 -7.21 -6.18 -0.81
N LYS A 56 -7.13 -6.83 0.34
CA LYS A 56 -7.08 -6.12 1.62
C LYS A 56 -5.65 -5.77 1.98
N LEU A 57 -5.47 -4.59 2.57
CA LEU A 57 -4.23 -4.15 3.17
C LEU A 57 -4.41 -4.07 4.69
N MET A 58 -3.37 -4.43 5.43
CA MET A 58 -3.25 -4.05 6.83
C MET A 58 -2.16 -3.00 6.93
N PHE A 59 -2.37 -1.95 7.71
CA PHE A 59 -1.32 -0.96 7.93
C PHE A 59 -1.29 -0.48 9.38
N SER A 60 -0.14 0.05 9.79
CA SER A 60 0.08 0.65 11.10
C SER A 60 1.11 1.77 11.01
N VAL A 61 1.13 2.64 12.03
CA VAL A 61 2.15 3.69 12.18
C VAL A 61 3.04 3.35 13.37
N SER A 62 4.36 3.42 13.18
CA SER A 62 5.41 3.14 14.18
C SER A 62 6.33 4.35 14.39
N TYR A 63 7.20 4.31 15.42
CA TYR A 63 8.09 5.41 15.85
C TYR A 63 9.54 4.96 16.11
#